data_AF-A0A9E5M8I3-F1
#
_entry.id   AF-A0A9E5M8I3-F1
#
_cell.length_a   1.000
_cell.length_b   1.000
_cell.length_c   1.000
_cell.angle_alpha   90.00
_cell.angle_beta   90.00
_cell.angle_gamma   90.00
#
_symmetry.space_group_name_H-M   'P 1'
#
loop_
_entity.id
_entity.type
_entity.pdbx_description
1 polymer ?
#
loop_
_entity_poly.entity_id
_entity_poly.type
_entity_poly.pdbx_seq_one_letter_code
_entity_poly.pdbx_strand_id
1 'polypeptide(L)'
;MNFLRFPELDKRGLVHGFTLRSNPAYSSADLPKILSAAGLPGKCVMAEQTHGSGVALVGRSEMGKTVPMVDALIACERSVSLVIRVADCGPVWISCGKTGAIGLVHSGKKGTEAGVVPATIRRMKQEFGADPQQMVA
;
A
#
# COMPACT_ATOMS: atom_id res chain seq x y z
N MET A 1 1.81 -19.39 6.07
CA MET A 1 2.52 -18.15 6.46
C MET A 1 1.48 -17.26 7.15
N ASN A 2 1.74 -16.78 8.37
CA ASN A 2 0.74 -15.98 9.09
C ASN A 2 0.89 -14.50 8.73
N PHE A 3 0.10 -14.06 7.76
CA PHE A 3 -0.16 -12.64 7.52
C PHE A 3 -1.38 -12.22 8.33
N LEU A 4 -1.34 -11.05 8.96
CA LEU A 4 -2.59 -10.42 9.39
C LEU A 4 -3.27 -9.83 8.16
N ARG A 5 -4.56 -10.08 8.01
CA ARG A 5 -5.37 -9.64 6.88
C ARG A 5 -6.66 -8.99 7.38
N PHE A 6 -7.26 -8.20 6.51
CA PHE A 6 -8.53 -7.54 6.72
C PHE A 6 -9.62 -8.30 5.94
N PRO A 7 -10.66 -8.83 6.61
CA PRO A 7 -11.76 -9.54 5.94
C PRO A 7 -12.42 -8.72 4.83
N GLU A 8 -12.49 -7.40 4.96
CA GLU A 8 -13.06 -6.48 4.00
C GLU A 8 -12.30 -6.46 2.67
N LEU A 9 -10.98 -6.61 2.71
CA LEU A 9 -10.13 -6.67 1.51
C LEU A 9 -10.14 -8.09 0.90
N ASP A 10 -10.25 -9.13 1.73
CA ASP A 10 -10.42 -10.52 1.25
C ASP A 10 -11.72 -10.67 0.45
N LYS A 11 -12.83 -10.08 0.93
CA LYS A 11 -14.13 -10.05 0.20
C LYS A 11 -14.04 -9.39 -1.17
N ARG A 12 -13.02 -8.56 -1.39
CA ARG A 12 -12.76 -7.85 -2.66
C ARG A 12 -11.76 -8.59 -3.55
N GLY A 13 -11.29 -9.78 -3.14
CA GLY A 13 -10.31 -10.58 -3.87
C GLY A 13 -8.93 -9.95 -3.91
N LEU A 14 -8.60 -9.05 -2.97
CA LEU A 14 -7.29 -8.40 -2.92
C LEU A 14 -6.30 -9.24 -2.11
N VAL A 15 -5.17 -9.56 -2.74
CA VAL A 15 -4.05 -10.17 -2.05
C VAL A 15 -3.32 -9.10 -1.23
N HIS A 16 -3.32 -9.25 0.09
CA HIS A 16 -2.75 -8.27 1.02
C HIS A 16 -2.31 -8.93 2.34
N GLY A 17 -1.66 -8.13 3.19
CA GLY A 17 -1.45 -8.49 4.59
C GLY A 17 -0.27 -7.78 5.25
N PHE A 18 -0.18 -7.93 6.57
CA PHE A 18 0.94 -7.48 7.39
C PHE A 18 1.91 -8.61 7.67
N THR A 19 3.20 -8.30 7.61
CA THR A 19 4.23 -9.12 8.22
C THR A 19 4.36 -8.78 9.71
N LEU A 20 4.58 -9.80 10.55
CA LEU A 20 4.79 -9.63 11.98
C LEU A 20 6.25 -9.91 12.34
N ARG A 21 6.80 -9.13 13.29
CA ARG A 21 8.17 -9.30 13.81
C ARG A 21 8.40 -10.67 14.46
N SER A 22 7.35 -11.29 15.01
CA SER A 22 7.41 -12.62 15.63
C SER A 22 7.77 -13.75 14.65
N ASN A 23 7.97 -13.43 13.37
CA ASN A 23 8.47 -14.37 12.38
C ASN A 23 9.98 -14.15 12.16
N PRO A 24 10.86 -14.87 12.87
CA PRO A 24 12.32 -14.68 12.83
C PRO A 24 12.95 -15.00 11.47
N ALA A 25 12.18 -15.56 10.52
CA ALA A 25 12.63 -15.94 9.20
C ALA A 25 12.71 -14.78 8.18
N TYR A 26 12.37 -13.54 8.57
CA TYR A 26 12.22 -12.46 7.61
C TYR A 26 12.99 -11.20 7.99
N SER A 27 14.09 -10.98 7.28
CA SER A 27 14.72 -9.67 7.17
C SER A 27 14.11 -8.89 6.00
N SER A 28 14.44 -7.60 5.90
CA SER A 28 14.22 -6.78 4.71
C SER A 28 14.58 -7.47 3.40
N ALA A 29 15.62 -8.31 3.40
CA ALA A 29 16.16 -8.98 2.24
C ALA A 29 15.27 -10.13 1.73
N ASP A 30 14.36 -10.63 2.57
CA ASP A 30 13.46 -11.73 2.21
C ASP A 30 12.12 -11.27 1.61
N LEU A 31 11.94 -9.95 1.41
CA LEU A 31 10.71 -9.37 0.86
C LEU A 31 10.22 -10.08 -0.42
N PRO A 32 11.07 -10.43 -1.42
CA PRO A 32 10.63 -11.20 -2.58
C PRO A 32 10.00 -12.55 -2.25
N LYS A 33 10.54 -13.28 -1.27
CA LYS A 33 10.01 -14.57 -0.81
C LYS A 33 8.68 -14.39 -0.08
N ILE A 34 8.59 -13.35 0.75
CA ILE A 34 7.36 -13.00 1.48
C ILE A 34 6.24 -12.70 0.49
N LEU A 35 6.50 -11.85 -0.50
CA LEU A 35 5.53 -11.50 -1.53
C LEU A 35 5.08 -12.74 -2.30
N SER A 36 6.03 -13.57 -2.73
CA SER A 36 5.72 -14.81 -3.45
C SER A 36 4.84 -15.76 -2.63
N ALA A 37 5.14 -15.92 -1.33
CA ALA A 37 4.35 -16.75 -0.43
C ALA A 37 2.96 -16.16 -0.10
N ALA A 38 2.77 -14.84 -0.29
CA ALA A 38 1.46 -14.20 -0.22
C ALA A 38 0.66 -14.37 -1.53
N GLY A 39 1.27 -14.84 -2.63
CA GLY A 39 0.67 -14.86 -3.96
C GLY A 39 0.83 -13.55 -4.73
N LEU A 40 1.75 -12.68 -4.29
CA LEU A 40 2.12 -11.43 -4.97
C LEU A 40 3.37 -11.63 -5.83
N PRO A 41 3.57 -10.80 -6.87
CA PRO A 41 4.85 -10.72 -7.58
C PRO A 41 6.03 -10.55 -6.62
N GLY A 42 7.16 -11.23 -6.89
CA GLY A 42 8.39 -11.12 -6.07
C GLY A 42 9.09 -9.76 -6.16
N LYS A 43 8.60 -8.84 -6.99
CA LYS A 43 8.99 -7.43 -7.01
C LYS A 43 7.84 -6.58 -6.44
N CYS A 44 8.16 -5.41 -5.92
CA CYS A 44 7.17 -4.46 -5.42
C CYS A 44 7.60 -3.02 -5.68
N VAL A 45 6.64 -2.10 -5.58
CA VAL A 45 6.91 -0.66 -5.48
C VAL A 45 6.87 -0.27 -4.01
N MET A 46 7.89 0.47 -3.57
CA MET A 46 8.02 0.95 -2.19
C MET A 46 7.91 2.47 -2.12
N ALA A 47 7.43 2.99 -1.00
CA ALA A 47 7.55 4.41 -0.67
C ALA A 47 8.83 4.66 0.15
N GLU A 48 9.48 5.81 -0.04
CA GLU A 48 10.61 6.23 0.79
C GLU A 48 10.20 6.58 2.23
N GLN A 49 9.00 7.13 2.41
CA GLN A 49 8.36 7.42 3.70
C GLN A 49 9.07 8.52 4.52
N THR A 50 8.97 9.75 4.02
CA THR A 50 9.55 10.93 4.66
C THR A 50 8.67 11.57 5.75
N HIS A 51 7.59 10.89 6.16
CA HIS A 51 6.59 11.37 7.13
C HIS A 51 5.85 12.64 6.67
N GLY A 52 5.72 12.82 5.36
CA GLY A 52 4.97 13.88 4.72
C GLY A 52 3.62 13.41 4.19
N SER A 53 3.12 14.10 3.16
CA SER A 53 1.84 13.83 2.51
C SER A 53 1.95 13.53 1.01
N GLY A 54 3.15 13.20 0.54
CA GLY A 54 3.42 12.89 -0.88
C GLY A 54 2.73 11.59 -1.30
N VAL A 55 2.08 11.61 -2.48
CA VAL A 55 1.34 10.47 -3.04
C VAL A 55 1.86 10.18 -4.45
N ALA A 56 2.33 8.97 -4.70
CA ALA A 56 2.76 8.53 -6.02
C ALA A 56 1.71 7.65 -6.70
N LEU A 57 1.39 7.97 -7.95
CA LEU A 57 0.76 7.05 -8.89
C LEU A 57 1.83 6.10 -9.43
N VAL A 58 1.62 4.79 -9.28
CA VAL A 58 2.59 3.78 -9.70
C VAL A 58 1.92 2.65 -10.48
N GLY A 59 2.69 2.03 -11.36
CA GLY A 59 2.26 0.91 -12.18
C GLY A 59 3.36 -0.15 -12.32
N ARG A 60 3.26 -0.97 -13.38
CA ARG A 60 4.25 -2.02 -13.64
C ARG A 60 5.65 -1.47 -13.92
N SER A 61 5.77 -0.25 -14.46
CA SER A 61 7.04 0.41 -14.75
C SER A 61 7.86 0.78 -13.51
N GLU A 62 7.22 0.85 -12.34
CA GLU A 62 7.88 1.17 -11.07
C GLU A 62 8.23 -0.09 -10.25
N MET A 63 7.87 -1.28 -10.72
CA MET A 63 8.12 -2.53 -10.00
C MET A 63 9.61 -2.73 -9.74
N GLY A 64 9.96 -2.90 -8.46
CA GLY A 64 11.33 -3.01 -7.97
C GLY A 64 11.97 -1.68 -7.54
N LYS A 65 11.24 -0.57 -7.61
CA LYS A 65 11.73 0.76 -7.22
C LYS A 65 11.18 1.21 -5.86
N THR A 66 11.95 2.06 -5.20
CA THR A 66 11.48 2.91 -4.10
C THR A 66 11.22 4.30 -4.66
N VAL A 67 10.01 4.81 -4.49
CA VAL A 67 9.62 6.14 -4.95
C VAL A 67 10.02 7.17 -3.89
N PRO A 68 10.82 8.19 -4.25
CA PRO A 68 11.31 9.17 -3.30
C PRO A 68 10.22 10.14 -2.84
N MET A 69 10.38 10.72 -1.65
CA MET A 69 9.60 11.83 -1.09
C MET A 69 8.08 11.59 -1.05
N VAL A 70 7.65 10.34 -0.92
CA VAL A 70 6.24 9.96 -0.77
C VAL A 70 6.01 9.07 0.43
N ASP A 71 4.80 9.16 0.97
CA ASP A 71 4.31 8.35 2.08
C ASP A 71 3.07 7.52 1.67
N ALA A 72 2.55 7.72 0.46
CA ALA A 72 1.47 6.93 -0.10
C ALA A 72 1.77 6.50 -1.54
N LEU A 73 1.36 5.28 -1.86
CA LEU A 73 1.36 4.74 -3.22
C LEU A 73 -0.08 4.43 -3.63
N ILE A 74 -0.43 4.74 -4.87
CA ILE A 74 -1.72 4.37 -5.48
C ILE A 74 -1.49 3.65 -6.79
N ALA A 75 -2.32 2.65 -7.09
CA ALA A 75 -2.26 1.88 -8.33
C ALA A 75 -3.65 1.41 -8.75
N CYS A 76 -3.84 1.20 -10.06
CA CYS A 76 -5.04 0.56 -10.61
C CYS A 76 -4.70 -0.60 -11.57
N GLU A 77 -3.41 -0.83 -11.84
CA GLU A 77 -2.94 -1.97 -12.63
C GLU A 77 -2.91 -3.26 -11.81
N ARG A 78 -3.30 -4.37 -12.44
CA ARG A 78 -3.15 -5.71 -11.86
C ARG A 78 -1.68 -6.09 -11.76
N SER A 79 -1.37 -6.99 -10.82
CA SER A 79 -0.03 -7.53 -10.60
C SER A 79 1.01 -6.45 -10.24
N VAL A 80 0.57 -5.38 -9.57
CA VAL A 80 1.43 -4.38 -8.93
C VAL A 80 1.36 -4.60 -7.42
N SER A 81 2.51 -4.90 -6.79
CA SER A 81 2.61 -5.07 -5.34
C SER A 81 3.06 -3.75 -4.71
N LEU A 82 2.25 -3.18 -3.81
CA LEU A 82 2.62 -1.99 -3.04
C LEU A 82 3.15 -2.40 -1.67
N VAL A 83 4.24 -1.77 -1.22
CA VAL A 83 4.83 -2.03 0.10
C VAL A 83 5.19 -0.72 0.80
N ILE A 84 4.80 -0.62 2.07
CA ILE A 84 5.30 0.35 3.04
C ILE A 84 5.90 -0.41 4.23
N ARG A 85 6.74 0.26 5.01
CA ARG A 85 7.34 -0.25 6.24
C ARG A 85 6.81 0.52 7.43
N VAL A 86 6.40 -0.17 8.47
CA VAL A 86 5.93 0.50 9.69
C VAL A 86 6.56 -0.10 10.93
N ALA A 87 6.86 0.77 11.88
CA ALA A 87 7.07 0.47 13.28
C ALA A 87 6.41 1.64 14.02
N ASP A 88 5.33 1.36 14.74
CA ASP A 88 4.48 2.32 15.48
C ASP A 88 3.60 3.26 14.63
N CYS A 89 4.02 3.64 13.42
CA CYS A 89 3.17 4.45 12.51
C CYS A 89 1.97 3.65 11.98
N GLY A 90 0.82 4.33 11.82
CA GLY A 90 -0.42 3.75 11.34
C GLY A 90 -0.39 3.49 9.83
N PRO A 91 -0.50 2.23 9.37
CA PRO A 91 -0.62 1.91 7.96
C PRO A 91 -2.11 1.90 7.55
N VAL A 92 -2.43 2.52 6.43
CA VAL A 92 -3.82 2.61 5.92
C VAL A 92 -3.89 2.01 4.52
N TRP A 93 -4.78 1.04 4.35
CA TRP A 93 -5.16 0.50 3.04
C TRP A 93 -6.34 1.30 2.53
N ILE A 94 -6.43 1.49 1.23
CA ILE A 94 -7.62 2.08 0.59
C ILE A 94 -7.92 1.25 -0.64
N SER A 95 -9.17 0.81 -0.81
CA SER A 95 -9.62 0.08 -1.99
C SER A 95 -10.92 0.65 -2.52
N CYS A 96 -10.97 0.99 -3.80
CA CYS A 96 -12.20 1.34 -4.50
C CYS A 96 -12.71 0.12 -5.30
N GLY A 97 -13.87 -0.42 -4.92
CA GLY A 97 -14.38 -1.66 -5.50
C GLY A 97 -14.88 -1.49 -6.94
N LYS A 98 -15.32 -0.28 -7.28
CA LYS A 98 -15.85 0.06 -8.60
C LYS A 98 -14.74 0.17 -9.66
N THR A 99 -13.61 0.78 -9.31
CA THR A 99 -12.50 1.00 -10.26
C THR A 99 -11.42 -0.08 -10.16
N GLY A 100 -11.34 -0.78 -9.02
CA GLY A 100 -10.22 -1.67 -8.70
C GLY A 100 -8.98 -0.93 -8.22
N ALA A 101 -9.03 0.39 -8.05
CA ALA A 101 -7.92 1.18 -7.55
C ALA A 101 -7.61 0.84 -6.08
N ILE A 102 -6.33 0.78 -5.77
CA ILE A 102 -5.81 0.57 -4.42
C ILE A 102 -4.86 1.69 -4.01
N GLY A 103 -4.78 1.93 -2.71
CA GLY A 103 -3.83 2.82 -2.06
C GLY A 103 -3.23 2.14 -0.83
N LEU A 104 -1.94 2.40 -0.59
CA LEU A 104 -1.24 1.96 0.62
C LEU A 104 -0.48 3.15 1.20
N VAL A 105 -0.80 3.50 2.44
CA VAL A 105 -0.42 4.78 3.04
C VAL A 105 0.32 4.57 4.36
N HIS A 106 1.49 5.17 4.48
CA HIS A 106 2.21 5.36 5.73
C HIS A 106 1.68 6.61 6.44
N SER A 107 0.87 6.41 7.48
CA SER A 107 0.21 7.48 8.24
C SER A 107 0.76 7.54 9.66
N GLY A 108 2.01 7.99 9.79
CA GLY A 108 2.56 8.42 11.08
C GLY A 108 1.91 9.70 11.59
N LYS A 109 2.24 10.14 12.81
CA LYS A 109 1.71 11.38 13.41
C LYS A 109 1.84 12.59 12.46
N LYS A 110 3.06 12.88 11.99
CA LYS A 110 3.33 14.01 11.08
C LYS A 110 2.60 13.88 9.74
N GLY A 111 2.57 12.69 9.16
CA GLY A 111 1.85 12.45 7.89
C GLY A 111 0.33 12.61 8.05
N THR A 112 -0.21 12.24 9.21
CA THR A 112 -1.62 12.45 9.57
C THR A 112 -1.93 13.93 9.68
N GLU A 113 -1.11 14.69 10.43
CA GLU A 113 -1.22 16.15 10.56
C GLU A 113 -1.10 16.85 9.19
N ALA A 114 -0.23 16.36 8.31
CA ALA A 114 -0.07 16.83 6.94
C ALA A 114 -1.18 16.38 5.97
N GLY A 115 -2.10 15.50 6.41
CA GLY A 115 -3.25 15.06 5.62
C GLY A 115 -2.94 14.03 4.52
N VAL A 116 -2.00 13.11 4.75
CA VAL A 116 -1.61 12.08 3.76
C VAL A 116 -2.77 11.20 3.29
N VAL A 117 -3.67 10.78 4.18
CA VAL A 117 -4.84 9.95 3.82
C VAL A 117 -5.84 10.74 2.95
N PRO A 118 -6.30 11.96 3.35
CA PRO A 118 -7.10 12.81 2.47
C PRO A 118 -6.43 13.11 1.12
N ALA A 119 -5.11 13.33 1.10
CA ALA A 119 -4.36 13.54 -0.13
C ALA A 119 -4.43 12.30 -1.05
N THR A 120 -4.29 11.11 -0.47
CA THR A 120 -4.40 9.83 -1.18
C THR A 120 -5.78 9.65 -1.80
N ILE A 121 -6.85 9.86 -1.03
CA ILE A 121 -8.25 9.76 -1.51
C ILE A 121 -8.50 10.74 -2.67
N ARG A 122 -8.05 12.00 -2.54
CA ARG A 122 -8.16 13.00 -3.62
C ARG A 122 -7.42 12.55 -4.88
N ARG A 123 -6.21 12.02 -4.73
CA ARG A 123 -5.40 11.56 -5.86
C ARG A 123 -6.04 10.35 -6.56
N MET A 124 -6.55 9.37 -5.80
CA MET A 124 -7.29 8.22 -6.35
C MET A 124 -8.55 8.67 -7.12
N LYS A 125 -9.28 9.67 -6.60
CA LYS A 125 -10.42 10.26 -7.30
C LYS A 125 -9.99 10.92 -8.62
N GLN A 126 -8.91 11.70 -8.60
CA GLN A 126 -8.41 12.42 -9.78
C GLN A 126 -7.90 11.48 -10.87
N GLU A 127 -7.11 10.47 -10.49
CA GLU A 127 -6.42 9.59 -11.45
C GLU A 127 -7.29 8.45 -11.97
N PHE A 128 -8.22 7.95 -11.15
CA PHE A 128 -8.99 6.75 -11.47
C PHE A 128 -10.50 6.97 -11.51
N GLY A 129 -10.98 8.17 -11.20
CA GLY A 129 -12.41 8.41 -10.98
C GLY A 129 -12.95 7.62 -9.78
N ALA A 130 -12.09 7.24 -8.83
CA ALA A 130 -12.49 6.47 -7.67
C ALA A 130 -13.35 7.32 -6.72
N ASP A 131 -14.64 7.02 -6.66
CA ASP A 131 -15.58 7.68 -5.75
C ASP A 131 -15.27 7.29 -4.29
N PRO A 132 -15.01 8.26 -3.39
CA PRO A 132 -14.79 7.99 -1.97
C PRO A 132 -15.91 7.17 -1.32
N GLN A 133 -17.16 7.29 -1.77
CA GLN A 133 -18.28 6.48 -1.23
C GLN A 133 -18.16 5.00 -1.58
N GLN A 134 -17.34 4.64 -2.56
CA GLN A 134 -17.06 3.27 -2.99
C GLN A 134 -15.75 2.73 -2.41
N MET A 135 -15.06 3.54 -1.59
CA MET A 135 -13.81 3.17 -0.93
C MET A 135 -14.07 2.47 0.41
N VAL A 136 -13.21 1.50 0.71
CA VAL A 136 -13.05 0.93 2.05
C VAL A 136 -11.60 1.16 2.48
N ALA A 137 -11.41 1.50 3.75
CA ALA A 137 -10.11 1.74 4.36
C ALA A 137 -10.00 1.08 5.73
#